data_AF-A0A2W6DVK0-F1
#
_entry.id   AF-A0A2W6DVK0-F1
#
_cell.length_a   1.000
_cell.length_b   1.000
_cell.length_c   1.000
_cell.angle_alpha   90.00
_cell.angle_beta   90.00
_cell.angle_gamma   90.00
#
_symmetry.space_group_name_H-M   'P 1'
#
loop_
_entity.id
_entity.type
_entity.pdbx_description
1 polymer ?
#
loop_
_entity_poly.entity_id
_entity_poly.type
_entity_poly.pdbx_seq_one_letter_code
_entity_poly.pdbx_strand_id
1 'polypeptide(L)'
;MIRKASLTVILLVGVIWVAATFIFNLWTKTKSVDKATDGLRPAFTNSGIAQEQKDVAAVQGVVTELKTTTIPFLATQLKTTPAAVTALLASKFPAVGTALSTNGPDGKPFADGKLFVDHAAGYLDTVVKTIKAEQKDFDNADTIVSKDISTVGLAFLFLILGIVVIVVGLLVATRPALTRPLGVLTVVVGIVVIVVTYVLKVPTKTQSVDSLTNAFRPVFAKSGPLSIDTGAKYLAGVRAADKQIETEVVPALPALLGLPQAAVVAALQSSSPKVAAAFLGKDPTNPKVSVFAGIVDRFDAVAKKVVDGRKDFKNTDSIPGLGWPTTIVQLLLVGPAILLILAGAGLAVAGGRRQDGT
;
A
#
# COMPACT_ATOMS: atom_id res chain seq x y z
N MET A 1 32.95 29.62 29.02
CA MET A 1 32.78 28.22 28.55
C MET A 1 31.39 27.98 27.96
N ILE A 2 30.30 28.31 28.68
CA ILE A 2 28.90 28.12 28.25
C ILE A 2 28.63 28.63 26.82
N ARG A 3 29.04 29.86 26.48
CA ARG A 3 28.84 30.41 25.12
C ARG A 3 29.46 29.56 24.00
N LYS A 4 30.69 29.05 24.20
CA LYS A 4 31.37 28.22 23.19
C LYS A 4 30.64 26.88 23.03
N ALA A 5 30.26 26.25 24.14
CA ALA A 5 29.51 25.00 24.13
C ALA A 5 28.14 25.14 23.45
N SER A 6 27.37 26.18 23.78
CA SER A 6 26.08 26.46 23.14
C SER A 6 26.22 26.70 21.63
N LEU A 7 27.24 27.44 21.20
CA LEU A 7 27.49 27.67 19.77
C LEU A 7 27.81 26.37 19.03
N THR A 8 28.66 25.53 19.62
CA THR A 8 28.97 24.21 19.05
C THR A 8 27.71 23.36 18.90
N VAL A 9 26.84 23.32 19.92
CA VAL A 9 25.57 22.56 19.84
C VAL A 9 24.66 23.10 18.75
N ILE A 10 24.48 24.43 18.66
CA ILE A 10 23.63 25.06 17.63
C ILE A 10 24.15 24.72 16.23
N LEU A 11 25.44 24.90 15.97
CA LEU A 11 26.05 24.58 14.69
C LEU A 11 25.92 23.09 14.34
N LEU A 12 26.18 22.20 15.31
CA LEU A 12 26.03 20.76 15.11
C LEU A 12 24.60 20.36 14.77
N VAL A 13 23.60 20.89 15.49
CA VAL A 13 22.18 20.64 15.19
C VAL A 13 21.85 21.09 13.77
N GLY A 14 22.26 22.32 13.39
CA GLY A 14 22.02 22.84 12.06
C GLY A 14 22.67 21.98 10.96
N VAL A 15 23.94 21.59 11.15
CA VAL A 15 24.65 20.69 10.22
C VAL A 15 23.97 19.32 10.14
N ILE A 16 23.53 18.75 11.26
CA ILE A 16 22.84 17.45 11.28
C ILE A 16 21.54 17.52 10.47
N TRP A 17 20.72 18.56 10.61
CA TRP A 17 19.49 18.69 9.83
C TRP A 17 19.73 18.89 8.33
N VAL A 18 20.72 19.71 7.96
CA VAL A 18 21.13 19.86 6.55
C VAL A 18 21.62 18.51 6.02
N ALA A 19 22.55 17.87 6.71
CA ALA A 19 23.13 16.59 6.31
C ALA A 19 22.07 15.48 6.21
N ALA A 20 21.15 15.38 7.16
CA ALA A 20 20.04 14.42 7.15
C ALA A 20 19.22 14.52 5.85
N THR A 21 18.97 15.75 5.37
CA THR A 21 18.20 15.96 4.13
C THR A 21 18.87 15.29 2.92
N PHE A 22 20.20 15.37 2.84
CA PHE A 22 20.99 14.74 1.77
C PHE A 22 21.25 13.24 2.02
N ILE A 23 21.65 12.87 3.23
CA ILE A 23 21.97 11.48 3.63
C ILE A 23 20.75 10.57 3.41
N PHE A 24 19.55 11.04 3.76
CA PHE A 24 18.32 10.28 3.58
C PHE A 24 17.68 10.43 2.20
N ASN A 25 18.28 11.24 1.31
CA ASN A 25 17.78 11.53 -0.03
C ASN A 25 16.28 11.87 -0.04
N LEU A 26 15.88 12.78 0.86
CA LEU A 26 14.47 13.02 1.18
C LEU A 26 13.65 13.42 -0.05
N TRP A 27 14.21 14.17 -1.01
CA TRP A 27 13.52 14.56 -2.25
C TRP A 27 13.10 13.40 -3.14
N THR A 28 13.96 12.38 -3.27
CA THR A 28 13.64 11.21 -4.11
C THR A 28 12.60 10.34 -3.40
N LYS A 29 12.79 10.13 -2.09
CA LYS A 29 11.89 9.29 -1.29
C LYS A 29 10.50 9.90 -1.14
N THR A 30 10.40 11.20 -0.93
CA THR A 30 9.12 11.94 -0.85
C THR A 30 8.33 11.86 -2.16
N LYS A 31 8.99 12.05 -3.32
CA LYS A 31 8.36 11.82 -4.63
C LYS A 31 7.87 10.39 -4.83
N SER A 32 8.61 9.39 -4.34
CA SER A 32 8.17 7.99 -4.37
C SER A 32 6.94 7.77 -3.49
N VAL A 33 6.88 8.37 -2.30
CA VAL A 33 5.71 8.33 -1.43
C VAL A 33 4.49 8.94 -2.12
N ASP A 34 4.61 10.15 -2.69
CA ASP A 34 3.49 10.81 -3.39
C ASP A 34 2.92 9.92 -4.51
N LYS A 35 3.79 9.36 -5.36
CA LYS A 35 3.39 8.46 -6.44
C LYS A 35 2.70 7.19 -5.96
N ALA A 36 3.26 6.56 -4.91
CA ALA A 36 2.70 5.35 -4.33
C ALA A 36 1.32 5.63 -3.71
N THR A 37 1.22 6.70 -2.94
CA THR A 37 -0.04 7.12 -2.30
C THR A 37 -1.09 7.48 -3.35
N ASP A 38 -0.77 8.28 -4.36
CA ASP A 38 -1.73 8.69 -5.39
C ASP A 38 -2.22 7.52 -6.24
N GLY A 39 -1.34 6.57 -6.55
CA GLY A 39 -1.71 5.35 -7.27
C GLY A 39 -2.71 4.48 -6.50
N LEU A 40 -2.49 4.36 -5.18
CA LEU A 40 -3.27 3.49 -4.29
C LEU A 40 -4.50 4.18 -3.69
N ARG A 41 -4.55 5.52 -3.63
CA ARG A 41 -5.63 6.31 -3.04
C ARG A 41 -7.03 5.83 -3.45
N PRO A 42 -7.33 5.53 -4.73
CA PRO A 42 -8.65 5.04 -5.12
C PRO A 42 -9.08 3.75 -4.41
N ALA A 43 -8.15 2.81 -4.17
CA ALA A 43 -8.42 1.53 -3.51
C ALA A 43 -8.74 1.69 -2.01
N PHE A 44 -8.16 2.70 -1.35
CA PHE A 44 -8.39 3.00 0.07
C PHE A 44 -9.63 3.87 0.33
N THR A 45 -10.31 4.36 -0.71
CA THR A 45 -11.59 5.06 -0.52
C THR A 45 -12.69 4.11 -0.04
N ASN A 46 -13.68 4.64 0.70
CA ASN A 46 -14.86 3.84 1.11
C ASN A 46 -15.55 3.16 -0.08
N SER A 47 -15.68 3.84 -1.21
CA SER A 47 -16.24 3.29 -2.45
C SER A 47 -15.34 2.22 -3.07
N GLY A 48 -14.02 2.41 -3.07
CA GLY A 48 -13.04 1.45 -3.57
C GLY A 48 -13.10 0.16 -2.77
N ILE A 49 -12.99 0.25 -1.45
CA ILE A 49 -13.09 -0.90 -0.53
C ILE A 49 -14.43 -1.61 -0.68
N ALA A 50 -15.54 -0.87 -0.70
CA ALA A 50 -16.87 -1.48 -0.84
C ALA A 50 -17.01 -2.24 -2.18
N GLN A 51 -16.47 -1.68 -3.26
CA GLN A 51 -16.45 -2.32 -4.57
C GLN A 51 -15.57 -3.57 -4.58
N GLU A 52 -14.35 -3.50 -4.03
CA GLU A 52 -13.45 -4.65 -3.92
C GLU A 52 -14.04 -5.76 -3.05
N GLN A 53 -14.70 -5.43 -1.94
CA GLN A 53 -15.39 -6.40 -1.10
C GLN A 53 -16.55 -7.08 -1.84
N LYS A 54 -17.32 -6.32 -2.64
CA LYS A 54 -18.38 -6.86 -3.50
C LYS A 54 -17.81 -7.80 -4.57
N ASP A 55 -16.70 -7.42 -5.19
CA ASP A 55 -16.02 -8.20 -6.21
C ASP A 55 -15.47 -9.52 -5.63
N VAL A 56 -14.80 -9.47 -4.48
CA VAL A 56 -14.36 -10.67 -3.75
C VAL A 56 -15.53 -11.59 -3.40
N ALA A 57 -16.63 -11.03 -2.86
CA ALA A 57 -17.80 -11.81 -2.51
C ALA A 57 -18.46 -12.48 -3.73
N ALA A 58 -18.47 -11.78 -4.88
CA ALA A 58 -18.93 -12.34 -6.14
C ALA A 58 -18.05 -13.51 -6.59
N VAL A 59 -16.72 -13.34 -6.59
CA VAL A 59 -15.75 -14.41 -6.94
C VAL A 59 -15.90 -15.61 -6.01
N GLN A 60 -15.94 -15.41 -4.69
CA GLN A 60 -16.14 -16.50 -3.72
C GLN A 60 -17.49 -17.21 -3.94
N GLY A 61 -18.53 -16.45 -4.27
CA GLY A 61 -19.85 -16.97 -4.61
C GLY A 61 -19.81 -17.88 -5.84
N VAL A 62 -19.12 -17.45 -6.91
CA VAL A 62 -18.90 -18.24 -8.13
C VAL A 62 -18.10 -19.50 -7.83
N VAL A 63 -16.99 -19.40 -7.11
CA VAL A 63 -16.13 -20.55 -6.76
C VAL A 63 -16.90 -21.58 -5.93
N THR A 64 -17.66 -21.12 -4.94
CA THR A 64 -18.48 -21.99 -4.09
C THR A 64 -19.55 -22.71 -4.92
N GLU A 65 -20.35 -21.96 -5.68
CA GLU A 65 -21.45 -22.52 -6.47
C GLU A 65 -20.95 -23.44 -7.59
N LEU A 66 -19.82 -23.11 -8.23
CA LEU A 66 -19.16 -23.95 -9.20
C LEU A 66 -18.87 -25.35 -8.63
N LYS A 67 -18.30 -25.40 -7.42
CA LYS A 67 -17.91 -26.64 -6.75
C LYS A 67 -19.10 -27.43 -6.20
N THR A 68 -20.02 -26.75 -5.51
CA THR A 68 -21.10 -27.42 -4.77
C THR A 68 -22.31 -27.71 -5.63
N THR A 69 -22.48 -27.00 -6.74
CA THR A 69 -23.73 -27.01 -7.50
C THR A 69 -23.49 -27.22 -8.99
N THR A 70 -22.67 -26.39 -9.65
CA THR A 70 -22.50 -26.47 -11.11
C THR A 70 -21.83 -27.75 -11.56
N ILE A 71 -20.69 -28.14 -10.97
CA ILE A 71 -20.01 -29.40 -11.33
C ILE A 71 -20.89 -30.62 -11.03
N PRO A 72 -21.53 -30.75 -9.86
CA PRO A 72 -22.51 -31.81 -9.61
C PRO A 72 -23.68 -31.82 -10.60
N PHE A 73 -24.23 -30.65 -10.94
CA PHE A 73 -25.29 -30.54 -11.95
C PHE A 73 -24.83 -31.07 -13.31
N LEU A 74 -23.66 -30.64 -13.79
CA LEU A 74 -23.08 -31.15 -15.04
C LEU A 74 -22.83 -32.66 -14.97
N ALA A 75 -22.42 -33.18 -13.83
CA ALA A 75 -22.20 -34.61 -13.62
C ALA A 75 -23.51 -35.40 -13.76
N THR A 76 -24.61 -34.90 -13.17
CA THR A 76 -25.94 -35.48 -13.33
C THR A 76 -26.40 -35.49 -14.78
N GLN A 77 -26.25 -34.36 -15.50
CA GLN A 77 -26.66 -34.26 -16.91
C GLN A 77 -25.85 -35.18 -17.82
N LEU A 78 -24.54 -35.31 -17.57
CA LEU A 78 -23.63 -36.19 -18.31
C LEU A 78 -23.67 -37.65 -17.83
N LYS A 79 -24.50 -37.97 -16.83
CA LYS A 79 -24.59 -39.31 -16.21
C LYS A 79 -23.22 -39.86 -15.77
N THR A 80 -22.41 -39.00 -15.14
CA THR A 80 -21.05 -39.32 -14.68
C THR A 80 -20.80 -38.76 -13.28
N THR A 81 -19.57 -38.88 -12.77
CA THR A 81 -19.20 -38.34 -11.45
C THR A 81 -18.66 -36.91 -11.54
N PRO A 82 -18.74 -36.10 -10.47
CA PRO A 82 -18.11 -34.78 -10.42
C PRO A 82 -16.61 -34.81 -10.80
N ALA A 83 -15.88 -35.82 -10.34
CA ALA A 83 -14.46 -36.00 -10.66
C ALA A 83 -14.24 -36.25 -12.16
N ALA A 84 -15.11 -37.04 -12.80
CA ALA A 84 -15.05 -37.29 -14.24
C ALA A 84 -15.40 -36.04 -15.05
N VAL A 85 -16.34 -35.20 -14.59
CA VAL A 85 -16.61 -33.88 -15.22
C VAL A 85 -15.38 -32.98 -15.12
N THR A 86 -14.78 -32.86 -13.93
CA THR A 86 -13.56 -32.07 -13.77
C THR A 86 -12.43 -32.57 -14.65
N ALA A 87 -12.24 -33.89 -14.77
CA ALA A 87 -11.24 -34.48 -15.67
C ALA A 87 -11.55 -34.22 -17.16
N LEU A 88 -12.81 -34.32 -17.56
CA LEU A 88 -13.27 -33.99 -18.90
C LEU A 88 -13.00 -32.52 -19.24
N LEU A 89 -13.35 -31.61 -18.32
CA LEU A 89 -13.09 -30.18 -18.46
C LEU A 89 -11.59 -29.91 -18.53
N ALA A 90 -10.78 -30.52 -17.66
CA ALA A 90 -9.33 -30.34 -17.69
C ALA A 90 -8.68 -30.85 -18.98
N SER A 91 -9.18 -31.96 -19.53
CA SER A 91 -8.66 -32.55 -20.77
C SER A 91 -9.01 -31.72 -22.01
N LYS A 92 -10.21 -31.12 -22.06
CA LYS A 92 -10.66 -30.32 -23.21
C LYS A 92 -10.30 -28.84 -23.09
N PHE A 93 -10.23 -28.33 -21.86
CA PHE A 93 -10.09 -26.92 -21.53
C PHE A 93 -8.99 -26.75 -20.47
N PRO A 94 -7.70 -26.75 -20.88
CA PRO A 94 -6.56 -26.80 -19.96
C PRO A 94 -6.46 -25.63 -18.95
N ALA A 95 -6.93 -24.43 -19.30
CA ALA A 95 -6.92 -23.30 -18.36
C ALA A 95 -7.99 -23.49 -17.27
N VAL A 96 -9.17 -24.00 -17.63
CA VAL A 96 -10.20 -24.43 -16.67
C VAL A 96 -9.70 -25.59 -15.82
N GLY A 97 -8.99 -26.54 -16.42
CA GLY A 97 -8.31 -27.61 -15.71
C GLY A 97 -7.32 -27.09 -14.66
N THR A 98 -6.55 -26.06 -15.00
CA THR A 98 -5.63 -25.41 -14.04
C THR A 98 -6.40 -24.77 -12.89
N ALA A 99 -7.45 -24.01 -13.18
CA ALA A 99 -8.31 -23.38 -12.18
C ALA A 99 -8.98 -24.40 -11.23
N LEU A 100 -9.37 -25.56 -11.76
CA LEU A 100 -9.96 -26.67 -11.02
C LEU A 100 -8.94 -27.68 -10.48
N SER A 101 -7.64 -27.41 -10.63
CA SER A 101 -6.58 -28.30 -10.11
C SER A 101 -6.27 -27.98 -8.66
N THR A 102 -5.64 -28.93 -7.98
CA THR A 102 -5.05 -28.75 -6.65
C THR A 102 -3.59 -28.30 -6.72
N ASN A 103 -3.11 -27.91 -7.91
CA ASN A 103 -1.74 -27.45 -8.11
C ASN A 103 -1.68 -25.93 -7.99
N GLY A 104 -0.64 -25.45 -7.33
CA GLY A 104 -0.34 -24.04 -7.21
C GLY A 104 0.33 -23.44 -8.44
N PRO A 105 0.59 -22.13 -8.40
CA PRO A 105 1.22 -21.41 -9.50
C PRO A 105 2.64 -21.88 -9.89
N ASP A 106 3.28 -22.70 -9.04
CA ASP A 106 4.58 -23.32 -9.28
C ASP A 106 4.47 -24.77 -9.80
N GLY A 107 3.24 -25.23 -10.08
CA GLY A 107 2.95 -26.57 -10.58
C GLY A 107 2.94 -27.65 -9.50
N LYS A 108 3.16 -27.30 -8.22
CA LYS A 108 3.16 -28.26 -7.10
C LYS A 108 1.79 -28.33 -6.45
N PRO A 109 1.39 -29.49 -5.91
CA PRO A 109 0.12 -29.60 -5.20
C PRO A 109 0.10 -28.73 -3.93
N PHE A 110 -1.03 -28.08 -3.66
CA PHE A 110 -1.27 -27.40 -2.39
C PHE A 110 -1.35 -28.41 -1.25
N ALA A 111 -0.74 -28.07 -0.11
CA ALA A 111 -0.72 -28.93 1.07
C ALA A 111 -2.12 -29.16 1.69
N ASP A 112 -3.06 -28.25 1.47
CA ASP A 112 -4.43 -28.33 2.00
C ASP A 112 -5.42 -29.01 1.03
N GLY A 113 -4.95 -29.44 -0.15
CA GLY A 113 -5.77 -30.11 -1.16
C GLY A 113 -6.89 -29.25 -1.75
N LYS A 114 -6.89 -27.94 -1.52
CA LYS A 114 -7.89 -27.03 -2.12
C LYS A 114 -7.57 -26.70 -3.57
N LEU A 115 -8.57 -26.19 -4.28
CA LEU A 115 -8.43 -25.83 -5.68
C LEU A 115 -7.62 -24.54 -5.85
N PHE A 116 -6.99 -24.37 -7.00
CA PHE A 116 -6.33 -23.13 -7.40
C PHE A 116 -7.25 -21.91 -7.25
N VAL A 117 -8.51 -22.03 -7.66
CA VAL A 117 -9.51 -20.95 -7.52
C VAL A 117 -9.86 -20.63 -6.07
N ASP A 118 -9.82 -21.60 -5.15
CA ASP A 118 -10.05 -21.35 -3.73
C ASP A 118 -8.90 -20.50 -3.15
N HIS A 119 -7.66 -20.81 -3.52
CA HIS A 119 -6.46 -20.05 -3.11
C HIS A 119 -6.43 -18.65 -3.75
N ALA A 120 -6.79 -18.53 -5.02
CA ALA A 120 -6.89 -17.24 -5.70
C ALA A 120 -7.95 -16.33 -5.05
N ALA A 121 -9.14 -16.86 -4.74
CA ALA A 121 -10.19 -16.11 -4.06
C ALA A 121 -9.78 -15.73 -2.62
N GLY A 122 -9.11 -16.63 -1.90
CA GLY A 122 -8.58 -16.38 -0.55
C GLY A 122 -7.47 -15.32 -0.54
N TYR A 123 -6.62 -15.28 -1.57
CA TYR A 123 -5.61 -14.23 -1.75
C TYR A 123 -6.29 -12.86 -1.86
N LEU A 124 -7.28 -12.72 -2.76
CA LEU A 124 -8.00 -11.46 -2.97
C LEU A 124 -8.71 -11.00 -1.69
N ASP A 125 -9.39 -11.91 -0.99
CA ASP A 125 -10.04 -11.62 0.29
C ASP A 125 -9.05 -11.12 1.34
N THR A 126 -7.87 -11.74 1.43
CA THR A 126 -6.83 -11.31 2.37
C THR A 126 -6.34 -9.92 2.04
N VAL A 127 -6.04 -9.63 0.76
CA VAL A 127 -5.57 -8.31 0.33
C VAL A 127 -6.62 -7.23 0.64
N VAL A 128 -7.89 -7.45 0.29
CA VAL A 128 -8.97 -6.48 0.53
C VAL A 128 -9.22 -6.27 2.03
N LYS A 129 -9.14 -7.33 2.84
CA LYS A 129 -9.20 -7.21 4.31
C LYS A 129 -8.04 -6.40 4.87
N THR A 130 -6.82 -6.59 4.36
CA THR A 130 -5.66 -5.78 4.74
C THR A 130 -5.84 -4.31 4.35
N ILE A 131 -6.29 -4.02 3.12
CA ILE A 131 -6.61 -2.65 2.68
C ILE A 131 -7.63 -2.00 3.63
N LYS A 132 -8.70 -2.72 3.99
CA LYS A 132 -9.71 -2.23 4.92
C LYS A 132 -9.18 -2.01 6.34
N ALA A 133 -8.37 -2.94 6.85
CA ALA A 133 -7.78 -2.83 8.19
C ALA A 133 -6.85 -1.62 8.30
N GLU A 134 -6.07 -1.36 7.25
CA GLU A 134 -5.10 -0.27 7.17
C GLU A 134 -5.70 1.04 6.65
N GLN A 135 -7.02 1.13 6.41
CA GLN A 135 -7.65 2.31 5.83
C GLN A 135 -7.38 3.58 6.65
N LYS A 136 -7.51 3.48 7.97
CA LYS A 136 -7.27 4.61 8.88
C LYS A 136 -5.79 5.04 8.87
N ASP A 137 -4.88 4.09 8.78
CA ASP A 137 -3.46 4.37 8.74
C ASP A 137 -3.04 4.97 7.40
N PHE A 138 -3.66 4.53 6.30
CA PHE A 138 -3.55 5.18 5.00
C PHE A 138 -4.06 6.62 5.03
N ASP A 139 -5.25 6.88 5.58
CA ASP A 139 -5.80 8.26 5.68
C ASP A 139 -4.89 9.18 6.51
N ASN A 140 -4.36 8.69 7.63
CA ASN A 140 -3.39 9.43 8.44
C ASN A 140 -2.11 9.74 7.68
N ALA A 141 -1.58 8.77 6.93
CA ALA A 141 -0.37 8.94 6.13
C ALA A 141 -0.58 9.86 4.92
N ASP A 142 -1.73 9.75 4.24
CA ASP A 142 -2.08 10.58 3.07
C ASP A 142 -2.21 12.05 3.46
N THR A 143 -2.68 12.36 4.68
CA THR A 143 -2.72 13.75 5.16
C THR A 143 -1.34 14.39 5.37
N ILE A 144 -0.23 13.64 5.27
CA ILE A 144 1.13 14.23 5.18
C ILE A 144 1.27 14.97 3.85
N VAL A 145 0.70 14.42 2.78
CA VAL A 145 0.58 15.01 1.45
C VAL A 145 -0.66 15.91 1.46
N SER A 146 -0.58 17.09 2.08
CA SER A 146 -1.70 18.03 1.95
C SER A 146 -1.77 18.53 0.50
N LYS A 147 -2.98 18.84 0.01
CA LYS A 147 -3.19 19.36 -1.36
C LYS A 147 -2.33 20.58 -1.69
N ASP A 148 -1.89 21.32 -0.66
CA ASP A 148 -1.17 22.58 -0.78
C ASP A 148 0.33 22.47 -0.48
N ILE A 149 0.80 21.35 0.08
CA ILE A 149 2.22 21.14 0.43
C ILE A 149 2.62 19.74 -0.01
N SER A 150 3.27 19.65 -1.18
CA SER A 150 3.96 18.44 -1.62
C SER A 150 4.93 17.96 -0.54
N THR A 151 5.11 16.65 -0.35
CA THR A 151 6.05 16.10 0.65
C THR A 151 7.49 16.54 0.41
N VAL A 152 7.83 16.94 -0.82
CA VAL A 152 9.09 17.63 -1.13
C VAL A 152 9.26 18.93 -0.32
N GLY A 153 8.18 19.64 -0.04
CA GLY A 153 8.17 20.83 0.82
C GLY A 153 8.61 20.53 2.26
N LEU A 154 8.27 19.36 2.80
CA LEU A 154 8.78 18.91 4.10
C LEU A 154 10.31 18.72 4.06
N ALA A 155 10.86 18.14 2.99
CA ALA A 155 12.31 18.03 2.82
C ALA A 155 13.00 19.40 2.81
N PHE A 156 12.42 20.39 2.13
CA PHE A 156 12.93 21.76 2.15
C PHE A 156 12.81 22.43 3.52
N LEU A 157 11.78 22.11 4.31
CA LEU A 157 11.62 22.65 5.65
C LEU A 157 12.78 22.25 6.57
N PHE A 158 13.21 20.98 6.53
CA PHE A 158 14.40 20.53 7.26
C PHE A 158 15.67 21.26 6.81
N LEU A 159 15.84 21.43 5.50
CA LEU A 159 16.99 22.14 4.94
C LEU A 159 17.02 23.61 5.37
N ILE A 160 15.90 24.32 5.23
CA ILE A 160 15.79 25.76 5.56
C ILE A 160 16.02 25.96 7.06
N LEU A 161 15.38 25.15 7.92
CA LEU A 161 15.59 25.24 9.36
C LEU A 161 17.05 24.99 9.73
N GLY A 162 17.69 23.98 9.13
CA GLY A 162 19.10 23.69 9.32
C GLY A 162 20.00 24.88 8.94
N ILE A 163 19.77 25.49 7.77
CA ILE A 163 20.52 26.68 7.31
C ILE A 163 20.31 27.86 8.25
N VAL A 164 19.06 28.15 8.66
CA VAL A 164 18.75 29.24 9.59
C VAL A 164 19.51 29.06 10.91
N VAL A 165 19.51 27.85 11.47
CA VAL A 165 20.23 27.52 12.71
C VAL A 165 21.75 27.71 12.54
N ILE A 166 22.33 27.30 11.40
CA ILE A 166 23.75 27.52 11.10
C ILE A 166 24.06 29.02 11.01
N VAL A 167 23.26 29.79 10.27
CA VAL A 167 23.43 31.24 10.10
C VAL A 167 23.35 31.95 11.45
N VAL A 168 22.40 31.58 12.30
CA VAL A 168 22.30 32.11 13.67
C VAL A 168 23.55 31.80 14.48
N GLY A 169 24.05 30.56 14.44
CA GLY A 169 25.30 30.17 15.11
C GLY A 169 26.51 30.98 14.63
N LEU A 170 26.66 31.16 13.32
CA LEU A 170 27.75 31.95 12.71
C LEU A 170 27.64 33.44 13.06
N LEU A 171 26.43 34.01 13.08
CA LEU A 171 26.20 35.40 13.46
C LEU A 171 26.54 35.64 14.93
N VAL A 172 26.19 34.73 15.83
CA VAL A 172 26.59 34.85 17.25
C VAL A 172 28.11 34.72 17.42
N ALA A 173 28.77 33.88 16.62
CA ALA A 173 30.22 33.73 16.65
C ALA A 173 30.94 35.02 16.18
N THR A 174 30.47 35.62 15.08
CA THR A 174 31.09 36.81 14.45
C THR A 174 30.65 38.13 15.09
N ARG A 175 29.44 38.21 15.65
CA ARG A 175 28.88 39.43 16.25
C ARG A 175 28.41 39.18 17.69
N PRO A 176 29.32 39.27 18.69
CA PRO A 176 29.00 39.01 20.09
C PRO A 176 27.85 39.85 20.66
N ALA A 177 27.64 41.06 20.16
CA ALA A 177 26.53 41.94 20.57
C ALA A 177 25.15 41.31 20.32
N LEU A 178 25.03 40.40 19.35
CA LEU A 178 23.78 39.74 19.00
C LEU A 178 23.52 38.46 19.81
N THR A 179 24.40 38.08 20.74
CA THR A 179 24.32 36.80 21.47
C THR A 179 22.98 36.60 22.19
N ARG A 180 22.48 37.64 22.87
CA ARG A 180 21.22 37.57 23.63
C ARG A 180 19.98 37.47 22.71
N PRO A 181 19.75 38.39 21.74
CA PRO A 181 18.57 38.30 20.87
C PRO A 181 18.59 37.03 20.01
N LEU A 182 19.76 36.61 19.50
CA LEU A 182 19.86 35.38 18.72
C LEU A 182 19.71 34.12 19.59
N GLY A 183 20.17 34.14 20.84
CA GLY A 183 19.91 33.06 21.80
C GLY A 183 18.40 32.86 22.07
N VAL A 184 17.66 33.96 22.27
CA VAL A 184 16.19 33.93 22.41
C VAL A 184 15.54 33.41 21.13
N LEU A 185 15.97 33.87 19.96
CA LEU A 185 15.48 33.38 18.67
C LEU A 185 15.71 31.86 18.53
N THR A 186 16.87 31.34 18.93
CA THR A 186 17.15 29.89 18.92
C THR A 186 16.18 29.12 19.82
N VAL A 187 15.84 29.63 21.00
CA VAL A 187 14.84 29.02 21.89
C VAL A 187 13.47 29.00 21.20
N VAL A 188 13.05 30.13 20.62
CA VAL A 188 11.77 30.22 19.90
C VAL A 188 11.72 29.22 18.75
N VAL A 189 12.78 29.11 17.95
CA VAL A 189 12.87 28.10 16.87
C VAL A 189 12.71 26.69 17.42
N GLY A 190 13.43 26.34 18.49
CA GLY A 190 13.29 25.02 19.12
C GLY A 190 11.88 24.73 19.63
N ILE A 191 11.23 25.69 20.29
CA ILE A 191 9.84 25.57 20.76
C ILE A 191 8.88 25.40 19.58
N VAL A 192 9.02 26.22 18.53
CA VAL A 192 8.18 26.15 17.33
C VAL A 192 8.29 24.78 16.66
N VAL A 193 9.50 24.22 16.54
CA VAL A 193 9.68 22.88 15.95
C VAL A 193 8.96 21.82 16.77
N ILE A 194 9.05 21.85 18.10
CA ILE A 194 8.34 20.90 18.97
C ILE A 194 6.82 21.07 18.80
N VAL A 195 6.31 22.30 18.95
CA VAL A 195 4.88 22.59 18.84
C VAL A 195 4.33 22.16 17.48
N VAL A 196 5.00 22.52 16.38
CA VAL A 196 4.59 22.13 15.01
C VAL A 196 4.61 20.61 14.85
N THR A 197 5.62 19.90 15.37
CA THR A 197 5.69 18.43 15.30
C THR A 197 4.47 17.76 15.94
N TYR A 198 4.02 18.24 17.09
CA TYR A 198 2.85 17.67 17.78
C TYR A 198 1.52 18.18 17.21
N VAL A 199 1.42 19.44 16.82
CA VAL A 199 0.22 20.02 16.18
C VAL A 199 -0.06 19.32 14.85
N LEU A 200 0.96 19.02 14.06
CA LEU A 200 0.86 18.25 12.82
C LEU A 200 0.70 16.74 13.04
N LYS A 201 0.66 16.29 14.31
CA LYS A 201 0.52 14.87 14.68
C LYS A 201 1.57 13.96 14.04
N VAL A 202 2.79 14.47 13.84
CA VAL A 202 3.91 13.69 13.26
C VAL A 202 4.06 12.30 13.91
N PRO A 203 3.99 12.13 15.25
CA PRO A 203 4.12 10.81 15.87
C PRO A 203 3.09 9.79 15.38
N THR A 204 1.82 10.19 15.39
CA THR A 204 0.71 9.35 14.93
C THR A 204 0.84 9.04 13.44
N LYS A 205 1.20 10.03 12.62
CA LYS A 205 1.36 9.82 11.18
C LYS A 205 2.53 8.90 10.84
N THR A 206 3.67 9.04 11.53
CA THR A 206 4.81 8.11 11.37
C THR A 206 4.46 6.70 11.81
N GLN A 207 3.72 6.55 12.91
CA GLN A 207 3.24 5.24 13.35
C GLN A 207 2.31 4.61 12.31
N SER A 208 1.39 5.37 11.72
CA SER A 208 0.52 4.89 10.64
C SER A 208 1.31 4.48 9.39
N VAL A 209 2.38 5.21 9.03
CA VAL A 209 3.29 4.79 7.94
C VAL A 209 3.98 3.48 8.27
N ASP A 210 4.45 3.30 9.52
CA ASP A 210 5.06 2.04 9.97
C ASP A 210 4.06 0.88 9.92
N SER A 211 2.83 1.06 10.43
CA SER A 211 1.76 0.05 10.35
C SER A 211 1.48 -0.35 8.91
N LEU A 212 1.22 0.63 8.04
CA LEU A 212 0.91 0.41 6.63
C LEU A 212 2.07 -0.31 5.93
N THR A 213 3.30 0.15 6.13
CA THR A 213 4.48 -0.45 5.52
C THR A 213 4.67 -1.89 5.99
N ASN A 214 4.52 -2.17 7.28
CA ASN A 214 4.63 -3.52 7.83
C ASN A 214 3.53 -4.45 7.32
N ALA A 215 2.29 -3.96 7.21
CA ALA A 215 1.15 -4.73 6.71
C ALA A 215 1.29 -5.10 5.23
N PHE A 216 1.85 -4.20 4.41
CA PHE A 216 2.06 -4.42 2.98
C PHE A 216 3.44 -5.00 2.62
N ARG A 217 4.41 -5.07 3.54
CA ARG A 217 5.72 -5.67 3.28
C ARG A 217 5.63 -7.10 2.70
N PRO A 218 4.74 -7.99 3.17
CA PRO A 218 4.55 -9.31 2.55
C PRO A 218 4.08 -9.25 1.09
N VAL A 219 3.32 -8.22 0.70
CA VAL A 219 2.83 -8.03 -0.68
C VAL A 219 3.98 -7.66 -1.62
N PHE A 220 4.93 -6.86 -1.15
CA PHE A 220 6.10 -6.45 -1.94
C PHE A 220 7.31 -7.39 -1.81
N ALA A 221 7.19 -8.47 -1.03
CA ALA A 221 8.22 -9.50 -0.95
C ALA A 221 8.42 -10.16 -2.33
N LYS A 222 9.65 -10.62 -2.62
CA LYS A 222 9.96 -11.32 -3.89
C LYS A 222 9.23 -12.65 -4.03
N SER A 223 8.82 -13.24 -2.92
CA SER A 223 8.12 -14.51 -2.85
C SER A 223 7.30 -14.56 -1.57
N GLY A 224 6.35 -15.50 -1.53
CA GLY A 224 5.47 -15.71 -0.39
C GLY A 224 4.00 -15.76 -0.79
N PRO A 225 3.13 -16.21 0.11
CA PRO A 225 1.71 -16.43 -0.19
C PRO A 225 0.97 -15.13 -0.51
N LEU A 226 1.40 -14.00 0.07
CA LEU A 226 0.81 -12.68 -0.19
C LEU A 226 1.57 -11.83 -1.22
N SER A 227 2.72 -12.30 -1.71
CA SER A 227 3.52 -11.52 -2.65
C SER A 227 2.75 -11.20 -3.94
N ILE A 228 3.00 -10.04 -4.51
CA ILE A 228 2.37 -9.61 -5.76
C ILE A 228 2.71 -10.52 -6.93
N ASP A 229 3.88 -11.15 -6.93
CA ASP A 229 4.27 -12.11 -7.96
C ASP A 229 3.42 -13.39 -7.86
N THR A 230 3.04 -13.82 -6.64
CA THR A 230 2.06 -14.89 -6.43
C THR A 230 0.66 -14.46 -6.86
N GLY A 231 0.22 -13.26 -6.46
CA GLY A 231 -1.08 -12.70 -6.84
C GLY A 231 -1.24 -12.57 -8.36
N ALA A 232 -0.21 -12.10 -9.06
CA ALA A 232 -0.19 -11.99 -10.51
C ALA A 232 -0.35 -13.34 -11.20
N LYS A 233 0.25 -14.42 -10.66
CA LYS A 233 0.04 -15.77 -11.21
C LYS A 233 -1.37 -16.29 -10.94
N TYR A 234 -1.94 -16.02 -9.77
CA TYR A 234 -3.35 -16.34 -9.50
C TYR A 234 -4.28 -15.62 -10.48
N LEU A 235 -4.11 -14.31 -10.66
CA LEU A 235 -4.89 -13.53 -11.62
C LEU A 235 -4.71 -14.02 -13.05
N ALA A 236 -3.49 -14.36 -13.47
CA ALA A 236 -3.24 -14.91 -14.81
C ALA A 236 -3.95 -16.25 -15.02
N GLY A 237 -3.89 -17.16 -14.05
CA GLY A 237 -4.59 -18.44 -14.11
C GLY A 237 -6.11 -18.29 -14.16
N VAL A 238 -6.66 -17.42 -13.30
CA VAL A 238 -8.11 -17.11 -13.29
C VAL A 238 -8.55 -16.45 -14.59
N ARG A 239 -7.78 -15.50 -15.13
CA ARG A 239 -8.08 -14.84 -16.41
C ARG A 239 -8.03 -15.82 -17.59
N ALA A 240 -7.05 -16.72 -17.61
CA ALA A 240 -6.97 -17.74 -18.65
C ALA A 240 -8.18 -18.68 -18.61
N ALA A 241 -8.60 -19.09 -17.39
CA ALA A 241 -9.77 -19.92 -17.20
C ALA A 241 -11.06 -19.19 -17.60
N ASP A 242 -11.23 -17.93 -17.17
CA ASP A 242 -12.36 -17.07 -17.54
C ASP A 242 -12.51 -16.95 -19.07
N LYS A 243 -11.44 -16.53 -19.75
CA LYS A 243 -11.42 -16.44 -21.20
C LYS A 243 -11.82 -17.76 -21.86
N GLN A 244 -11.26 -18.88 -21.41
CA GLN A 244 -11.58 -20.18 -21.97
C GLN A 244 -13.02 -20.62 -21.66
N ILE A 245 -13.56 -20.27 -20.49
CA ILE A 245 -14.97 -20.51 -20.16
C ILE A 245 -15.87 -19.79 -21.14
N GLU A 246 -15.62 -18.50 -21.37
CA GLU A 246 -16.44 -17.68 -22.27
C GLU A 246 -16.35 -18.13 -23.74
N THR A 247 -15.13 -18.38 -24.23
CA THR A 247 -14.91 -18.60 -25.67
C THR A 247 -15.03 -20.05 -26.09
N GLU A 248 -14.85 -21.01 -25.17
CA GLU A 248 -14.79 -22.44 -25.51
C GLU A 248 -15.78 -23.27 -24.70
N VAL A 249 -15.82 -23.15 -23.37
CA VAL A 249 -16.69 -24.00 -22.54
C VAL A 249 -18.15 -23.68 -22.79
N VAL A 250 -18.58 -22.43 -22.62
CA VAL A 250 -19.99 -22.02 -22.75
C VAL A 250 -20.54 -22.38 -24.15
N PRO A 251 -19.84 -22.12 -25.26
CA PRO A 251 -20.27 -22.57 -26.58
C PRO A 251 -20.30 -24.09 -26.77
N ALA A 252 -19.45 -24.84 -26.06
CA ALA A 252 -19.39 -26.31 -26.16
C ALA A 252 -20.43 -27.02 -25.28
N LEU A 253 -20.94 -26.39 -24.22
CA LEU A 253 -21.90 -27.00 -23.29
C LEU A 253 -23.15 -27.58 -23.97
N PRO A 254 -23.80 -26.91 -24.95
CA PRO A 254 -24.95 -27.48 -25.66
C PRO A 254 -24.65 -28.83 -26.30
N ALA A 255 -23.51 -28.93 -27.00
CA ALA A 255 -23.08 -30.17 -27.65
C ALA A 255 -22.70 -31.25 -26.63
N LEU A 256 -22.02 -30.87 -25.54
CA LEU A 256 -21.64 -31.80 -24.47
C LEU A 256 -22.86 -32.38 -23.75
N LEU A 257 -23.89 -31.57 -23.52
CA LEU A 257 -25.09 -31.97 -22.79
C LEU A 257 -26.18 -32.57 -23.69
N GLY A 258 -26.05 -32.48 -25.01
CA GLY A 258 -27.10 -32.86 -25.95
C GLY A 258 -28.37 -32.02 -25.81
N LEU A 259 -28.21 -30.75 -25.40
CA LEU A 259 -29.32 -29.81 -25.13
C LEU A 259 -29.24 -28.57 -26.05
N PRO A 260 -30.37 -27.95 -26.43
CA PRO A 260 -30.36 -26.66 -27.10
C PRO A 260 -29.69 -25.57 -26.24
N GLN A 261 -29.03 -24.60 -26.87
CA GLN A 261 -28.33 -23.52 -26.14
C GLN A 261 -29.22 -22.77 -25.14
N ALA A 262 -30.47 -22.47 -25.52
CA ALA A 262 -31.43 -21.82 -24.64
C ALA A 262 -31.75 -22.67 -23.39
N ALA A 263 -31.82 -24.00 -23.53
CA ALA A 263 -32.07 -24.90 -22.42
C ALA A 263 -30.86 -24.98 -21.46
N VAL A 264 -29.63 -24.97 -21.99
CA VAL A 264 -28.41 -24.92 -21.18
C VAL A 264 -28.35 -23.62 -20.38
N VAL A 265 -28.62 -22.48 -21.01
CA VAL A 265 -28.62 -21.16 -20.34
C VAL A 265 -29.68 -21.13 -19.25
N ALA A 266 -30.91 -21.57 -19.54
CA ALA A 266 -31.99 -21.61 -18.55
C ALA A 266 -31.66 -22.54 -17.37
N ALA A 267 -31.07 -23.70 -17.65
CA ALA A 267 -30.67 -24.64 -16.60
C ALA A 267 -29.54 -24.08 -15.73
N LEU A 268 -28.53 -23.42 -16.32
CA LEU A 268 -27.48 -22.75 -15.56
C LEU A 268 -28.04 -21.60 -14.71
N GLN A 269 -28.95 -20.79 -15.24
CA GLN A 269 -29.59 -19.71 -14.48
C GLN A 269 -30.41 -20.24 -13.30
N SER A 270 -31.08 -21.38 -13.46
CA SER A 270 -31.89 -21.99 -12.40
C SER A 270 -31.05 -22.75 -11.37
N SER A 271 -30.03 -23.48 -11.79
CA SER A 271 -29.24 -24.36 -10.93
C SER A 271 -27.96 -23.70 -10.41
N SER A 272 -27.45 -22.68 -11.08
CA SER A 272 -26.20 -21.99 -10.72
C SER A 272 -26.29 -20.49 -11.05
N PRO A 273 -27.18 -19.75 -10.35
CA PRO A 273 -27.46 -18.36 -10.66
C PRO A 273 -26.24 -17.44 -10.54
N LYS A 274 -25.30 -17.69 -9.63
CA LYS A 274 -24.08 -16.86 -9.51
C LYS A 274 -23.10 -17.12 -10.65
N VAL A 275 -22.88 -18.37 -11.02
CA VAL A 275 -22.04 -18.75 -12.18
C VAL A 275 -22.66 -18.20 -13.46
N ALA A 276 -23.97 -18.35 -13.64
CA ALA A 276 -24.69 -17.77 -14.77
C ALA A 276 -24.57 -16.24 -14.81
N ALA A 277 -24.80 -15.55 -13.69
CA ALA A 277 -24.64 -14.11 -13.61
C ALA A 277 -23.22 -13.64 -13.91
N ALA A 278 -22.21 -14.40 -13.46
CA ALA A 278 -20.80 -14.07 -13.63
C ALA A 278 -20.34 -14.17 -15.09
N PHE A 279 -20.66 -15.27 -15.78
CA PHE A 279 -20.15 -15.54 -17.14
C PHE A 279 -21.12 -15.17 -18.27
N LEU A 280 -22.44 -15.14 -18.00
CA LEU A 280 -23.45 -14.78 -19.01
C LEU A 280 -23.94 -13.34 -18.86
N GLY A 281 -23.86 -12.78 -17.65
CA GLY A 281 -24.18 -11.38 -17.39
C GLY A 281 -23.12 -10.43 -17.95
N LYS A 282 -23.51 -9.19 -18.26
CA LYS A 282 -22.60 -8.13 -18.72
C LYS A 282 -22.17 -7.23 -17.57
N ASP A 283 -20.89 -6.87 -17.54
CA ASP A 283 -20.39 -5.95 -16.52
C ASP A 283 -21.03 -4.56 -16.69
N PRO A 284 -21.54 -3.94 -15.61
CA PRO A 284 -22.23 -2.65 -15.68
C PRO A 284 -21.31 -1.48 -16.05
N THR A 285 -20.00 -1.61 -15.83
CA THR A 285 -18.98 -0.59 -16.15
C THR A 285 -18.37 -0.79 -17.53
N ASN A 286 -18.43 -2.02 -18.06
CA ASN A 286 -18.01 -2.34 -19.43
C ASN A 286 -18.92 -3.41 -20.04
N PRO A 287 -19.99 -3.03 -20.78
CA PRO A 287 -20.97 -3.98 -21.30
C PRO A 287 -20.42 -4.92 -22.38
N LYS A 288 -19.15 -4.74 -22.81
CA LYS A 288 -18.48 -5.61 -23.78
C LYS A 288 -17.98 -6.91 -23.16
N VAL A 289 -17.77 -6.96 -21.85
CA VAL A 289 -17.22 -8.12 -21.13
C VAL A 289 -18.25 -8.72 -20.17
N SER A 290 -18.01 -9.94 -19.70
CA SER A 290 -18.85 -10.52 -18.64
C SER A 290 -18.61 -9.82 -17.30
N VAL A 291 -19.50 -10.05 -16.34
CA VAL A 291 -19.32 -9.56 -14.95
C VAL A 291 -18.01 -10.09 -14.36
N PHE A 292 -17.67 -11.36 -14.58
CA PHE A 292 -16.45 -11.95 -14.05
C PHE A 292 -15.19 -11.35 -14.69
N ALA A 293 -15.17 -11.21 -16.02
CA ALA A 293 -14.08 -10.55 -16.74
C ALA A 293 -13.87 -9.11 -16.25
N GLY A 294 -14.96 -8.35 -16.04
CA GLY A 294 -14.89 -7.00 -15.48
C GLY A 294 -14.30 -6.96 -14.06
N ILE A 295 -14.62 -7.93 -13.21
CA ILE A 295 -14.00 -8.09 -11.88
C ILE A 295 -12.50 -8.35 -12.00
N VAL A 296 -12.10 -9.29 -12.86
CA VAL A 296 -10.69 -9.64 -13.09
C VAL A 296 -9.90 -8.44 -13.60
N ASP A 297 -10.47 -7.64 -14.51
CA ASP A 297 -9.84 -6.44 -15.03
C ASP A 297 -9.63 -5.35 -13.98
N ARG A 298 -10.59 -5.17 -13.05
CA ARG A 298 -10.41 -4.25 -11.92
C ARG A 298 -9.27 -4.69 -11.01
N PHE A 299 -9.19 -5.98 -10.66
CA PHE A 299 -8.06 -6.49 -9.86
C PHE A 299 -6.73 -6.37 -10.58
N ASP A 300 -6.69 -6.62 -11.89
CA ASP A 300 -5.48 -6.46 -12.70
C ASP A 300 -5.01 -5.01 -12.79
N ALA A 301 -5.95 -4.06 -12.91
CA ALA A 301 -5.64 -2.63 -12.86
C ALA A 301 -5.01 -2.22 -11.53
N VAL A 302 -5.52 -2.75 -10.41
CA VAL A 302 -4.91 -2.53 -9.08
C VAL A 302 -3.54 -3.22 -8.99
N ALA A 303 -3.44 -4.48 -9.39
CA ALA A 303 -2.18 -5.23 -9.38
C ALA A 303 -1.10 -4.54 -10.20
N LYS A 304 -1.42 -4.03 -11.39
CA LYS A 304 -0.50 -3.27 -12.24
C LYS A 304 0.05 -2.04 -11.52
N LYS A 305 -0.81 -1.25 -10.85
CA LYS A 305 -0.37 -0.09 -10.07
C LYS A 305 0.56 -0.49 -8.92
N VAL A 306 0.27 -1.60 -8.24
CA VAL A 306 1.14 -2.10 -7.16
C VAL A 306 2.48 -2.61 -7.73
N VAL A 307 2.49 -3.27 -8.89
CA VAL A 307 3.74 -3.68 -9.58
C VAL A 307 4.57 -2.45 -9.96
N ASP A 308 3.94 -1.48 -10.62
CA ASP A 308 4.61 -0.24 -11.05
C ASP A 308 5.16 0.55 -9.85
N GLY A 309 4.45 0.50 -8.70
CA GLY A 309 4.85 1.09 -7.44
C GLY A 309 5.91 0.33 -6.63
N ARG A 310 6.38 -0.86 -7.06
CA ARG A 310 7.33 -1.70 -6.28
C ARG A 310 8.61 -0.96 -5.91
N LYS A 311 9.16 -0.18 -6.85
CA LYS A 311 10.37 0.63 -6.62
C LYS A 311 10.10 1.74 -5.60
N ASP A 312 8.94 2.39 -5.73
CA ASP A 312 8.53 3.48 -4.85
C ASP A 312 8.24 2.98 -3.43
N PHE A 313 7.62 1.81 -3.28
CA PHE A 313 7.44 1.14 -1.99
C PHE A 313 8.80 0.82 -1.36
N LYS A 314 9.74 0.23 -2.10
CA LYS A 314 11.09 -0.07 -1.56
C LYS A 314 11.82 1.19 -1.09
N ASN A 315 11.67 2.30 -1.82
CA ASN A 315 12.22 3.59 -1.39
C ASN A 315 11.55 4.08 -0.10
N THR A 316 10.23 3.88 0.02
CA THR A 316 9.43 4.27 1.19
C THR A 316 9.74 3.43 2.43
N ASP A 317 9.80 2.09 2.30
CA ASP A 317 10.18 1.14 3.36
C ASP A 317 11.61 1.36 3.86
N SER A 318 12.44 2.07 3.07
CA SER A 318 13.78 2.48 3.50
C SER A 318 13.81 3.80 4.29
N ILE A 319 12.67 4.44 4.57
CA ILE A 319 12.58 5.66 5.39
C ILE A 319 12.54 5.26 6.87
N PRO A 320 13.32 5.91 7.76
CA PRO A 320 14.21 7.05 7.47
C PRO A 320 15.53 6.62 6.82
N GLY A 321 15.98 5.41 7.10
CA GLY A 321 17.25 4.83 6.65
C GLY A 321 17.74 3.81 7.68
N LEU A 322 18.75 3.00 7.34
CA LEU A 322 19.44 2.11 8.28
C LEU A 322 18.55 1.03 8.97
N GLY A 323 17.32 0.81 8.48
CA GLY A 323 16.38 -0.18 9.04
C GLY A 323 15.64 0.29 10.29
N TRP A 324 15.66 1.59 10.60
CA TRP A 324 14.92 2.14 11.73
C TRP A 324 13.44 2.35 11.40
N PRO A 325 12.54 2.29 12.40
CA PRO A 325 11.13 2.63 12.20
C PRO A 325 10.97 4.13 11.92
N THR A 326 9.98 4.53 11.13
CA THR A 326 9.74 5.96 10.81
C THR A 326 9.35 6.77 12.04
N THR A 327 8.85 6.14 13.10
CA THR A 327 8.66 6.76 14.42
C THR A 327 9.91 7.45 14.98
N ILE A 328 11.12 7.05 14.58
CA ILE A 328 12.35 7.75 15.02
C ILE A 328 12.47 9.17 14.44
N VAL A 329 11.74 9.50 13.37
CA VAL A 329 11.72 10.86 12.79
C VAL A 329 11.26 11.89 13.82
N GLN A 330 10.34 11.52 14.72
CA GLN A 330 9.95 12.38 15.83
C GLN A 330 11.14 12.68 16.74
N LEU A 331 11.96 11.68 17.08
CA LEU A 331 13.13 11.86 17.93
C LEU A 331 14.20 12.73 17.24
N LEU A 332 14.36 12.56 15.92
CA LEU A 332 15.26 13.38 15.10
C LEU A 332 14.81 14.83 14.96
N LEU A 333 13.53 15.13 15.18
CA LEU A 333 12.99 16.49 15.24
C LEU A 333 13.07 17.08 16.65
N VAL A 334 12.49 16.38 17.62
CA VAL A 334 12.32 16.87 19.00
C VAL A 334 13.64 16.90 19.76
N GLY A 335 14.52 15.89 19.59
CA GLY A 335 15.82 15.83 20.27
C GLY A 335 16.71 17.05 19.96
N PRO A 336 16.99 17.34 18.67
CA PRO A 336 17.73 18.53 18.30
C PRO A 336 17.03 19.84 18.69
N ALA A 337 15.69 19.90 18.66
CA ALA A 337 14.96 21.07 19.11
C ALA A 337 15.12 21.34 20.62
N ILE A 338 15.13 20.30 21.46
CA ILE A 338 15.46 20.43 22.90
C ILE A 338 16.90 20.93 23.07
N LEU A 339 17.85 20.41 22.29
CA LEU A 339 19.24 20.90 22.32
C LEU A 339 19.34 22.38 21.93
N LEU A 340 18.56 22.83 20.94
CA LEU A 340 18.47 24.25 20.57
C LEU A 340 17.91 25.11 21.70
N ILE A 341 16.86 24.65 22.39
CA ILE A 341 16.28 25.36 23.55
C ILE A 341 17.34 25.52 24.65
N LEU A 342 18.02 24.43 25.02
CA LEU A 342 19.05 24.46 26.06
C LEU A 342 20.24 25.34 25.67
N ALA A 343 20.73 25.20 24.44
CA ALA A 343 21.85 25.99 23.95
C ALA A 343 21.49 27.49 23.82
N GLY A 344 20.32 27.79 23.28
CA GLY A 344 19.79 29.15 23.13
C GLY A 344 19.57 29.85 24.47
N ALA A 345 19.02 29.16 25.47
CA ALA A 345 18.90 29.66 26.84
C ALA A 345 20.29 29.97 27.44
N GLY A 346 21.26 29.07 27.24
CA GLY A 346 22.65 29.28 27.65
C GLY A 346 23.29 30.52 27.01
N LEU A 347 23.00 30.80 25.73
CA LEU A 347 23.44 32.03 25.05
C LEU A 347 22.75 33.28 25.60
N ALA A 348 21.43 33.23 25.83
CA ALA A 348 20.67 34.35 26.35
C ALA A 348 21.19 34.80 27.74
N VAL A 349 21.47 33.84 28.63
CA VAL A 349 22.06 34.11 29.95
C VAL A 349 23.50 34.64 29.84
N ALA A 350 24.31 34.05 28.95
CA ALA A 350 25.70 34.48 28.76
C ALA A 350 25.83 35.90 28.17
N GLY A 351 24.82 36.35 27.42
CA GLY A 351 24.77 37.70 26.83
C GLY A 351 24.44 38.81 27.83
N GLY A 352 23.70 38.51 28.91
CA GLY A 352 23.29 39.52 29.92
C GLY A 352 24.42 40.00 30.82
N ARG A 353 25.36 39.13 31.18
CA ARG A 353 26.43 39.43 32.17
C ARG A 353 27.47 40.47 31.74
N ARG A 354 27.41 40.99 30.51
CA ARG A 354 28.35 42.01 30.00
C ARG A 354 27.84 43.45 30.12
N GLN A 355 26.56 43.66 30.46
CA GLN A 355 25.98 45.01 30.56
C GLN A 355 25.94 45.57 31.98
N ASP A 356 26.10 44.75 33.02
CA ASP A 356 25.97 45.19 34.42
C ASP A 356 27.31 45.57 35.08
N GLY A 357 28.34 45.88 34.28
CA GLY A 357 29.73 46.06 34.74
C GLY A 357 30.38 47.39 34.36
N THR A 358 29.59 48.43 34.09
CA THR A 358 30.07 49.81 33.88
C THR A 358 29.37 50.78 34.79
#